data_AF-A0A5B0RL24-F1
#
_entry.id   AF-A0A5B0RL24-F1
#
_cell.length_a   1.000
_cell.length_b   1.000
_cell.length_c   1.000
_cell.angle_alpha   90.00
_cell.angle_beta   90.00
_cell.angle_gamma   90.00
#
_symmetry.space_group_name_H-M   'P 1'
#
loop_
_entity.id
_entity.type
_entity.pdbx_description
1 polymer ?
#
loop_
_entity_poly.entity_id
_entity_poly.type
_entity_poly.pdbx_seq_one_letter_code
_entity_poly.pdbx_strand_id
1 'polypeptide(L)'
;MPFQTIITAYEIEQLPELQEEVSRLACLLRHPLLSLASKINHDRRVAALDTKSYSQAKSLLRSIPQPLEDKIVVEGFNHEYLDTEDRIVNSTLQTLQHFASQWSPEEYLAAYTSLIATSLSGKSRLMMELSRRICVVYICIRLKDSFGHPPQSEYAASVLLDSKCTTLQSQYEHLLLAILHTVADYFSAQEPGSIKERLDQWILHSFPQSNQSGNPPFWIDVETKMKEISTSALLTATNKAAQLLEALQRVKDSTNFIEQNDLRLLLAIDKASGLLASSASPHSSFFNVFRDTLQMIPSESGFFSILADTNSWVSNFHPLSHNDPSHGIGKENSKKLFDPIYEIQTFDANVSHPPADWHQLQSASRLLSYGSPFWRVYANEAKKNGIADHKIVEGLTQYALQKLLNSNDKPVPAASLTGPQAFALLGSTIQPQLYGASHLSAQLVSSHGAQCTHIDQLVLISEYPSQFTLSSAANQYLASDEAALIRCIEVLTLMNRQRLIGSSDVSELVSRIILVRAMQITMANTQSAADPEADLEKLTMPFGHSVRLVNFLQTLTGWNKKDFKLGSIDEENAEILLSEGHVFWNHFISINHTPTSAELLSNLYRGSAVHCKPKQPGFDQLFPIYL
;
A
#
# COMPACT_ATOMS: atom_id res chain seq x y z
N MET A 1 4.34 -12.06 41.69
CA MET A 1 3.52 -12.98 42.50
C MET A 1 2.19 -13.14 41.77
N PRO A 2 1.64 -14.36 41.64
CA PRO A 2 0.33 -14.56 41.02
C PRO A 2 -0.75 -13.78 41.77
N PHE A 3 -1.73 -13.23 41.05
CA PHE A 3 -2.83 -12.44 41.58
C PHE A 3 -3.67 -13.25 42.58
N GLN A 4 -3.82 -14.57 42.35
CA GLN A 4 -4.47 -15.48 43.28
C GLN A 4 -3.82 -15.46 44.69
N THR A 5 -2.49 -15.30 44.75
CA THR A 5 -1.78 -15.21 46.04
C THR A 5 -2.05 -13.88 46.73
N ILE A 6 -2.27 -12.80 45.97
CA ILE A 6 -2.63 -11.49 46.50
C ILE A 6 -4.03 -11.56 47.12
N ILE A 7 -5.02 -12.12 46.40
CA ILE A 7 -6.39 -12.16 46.93
C ILE A 7 -6.52 -13.01 48.20
N THR A 8 -5.75 -14.11 48.29
CA THR A 8 -5.72 -14.96 49.49
C THR A 8 -4.94 -14.35 50.65
N ALA A 9 -3.87 -13.60 50.38
CA ALA A 9 -3.14 -12.91 51.44
C ALA A 9 -3.93 -11.77 52.10
N TYR A 10 -4.91 -11.21 51.38
CA TYR A 10 -5.75 -10.13 51.87
C TYR A 10 -7.19 -10.57 52.21
N GLU A 11 -7.51 -11.87 52.14
CA GLU A 11 -8.83 -12.45 52.46
C GLU A 11 -10.00 -11.84 51.66
N ILE A 12 -9.78 -11.52 50.38
CA ILE A 12 -10.77 -10.85 49.51
C ILE A 12 -11.40 -11.78 48.47
N GLU A 13 -11.27 -13.11 48.60
CA GLU A 13 -11.75 -14.06 47.58
C GLU A 13 -13.26 -13.99 47.30
N GLN A 14 -14.05 -13.51 48.27
CA GLN A 14 -15.50 -13.38 48.17
C GLN A 14 -15.97 -11.94 47.86
N LEU A 15 -15.05 -11.03 47.51
CA LEU A 15 -15.34 -9.60 47.29
C LEU A 15 -14.96 -9.17 45.85
N PRO A 16 -15.83 -9.41 44.84
CA PRO A 16 -15.51 -9.16 43.43
C PRO A 16 -15.17 -7.70 43.11
N GLU A 17 -15.90 -6.75 43.69
CA GLU A 17 -15.64 -5.31 43.49
C GLU A 17 -14.25 -4.91 44.02
N LEU A 18 -13.83 -5.50 45.14
CA LEU A 18 -12.53 -5.24 45.74
C LEU A 18 -11.40 -5.91 44.96
N GLN A 19 -11.63 -7.12 44.42
CA GLN A 19 -10.70 -7.76 43.49
C GLN A 19 -10.52 -6.94 42.20
N GLU A 20 -11.60 -6.35 41.69
CA GLU A 20 -11.55 -5.51 40.51
C GLU A 20 -10.63 -4.29 40.74
N GLU A 21 -10.79 -3.60 41.87
CA GLU A 21 -9.97 -2.45 42.23
C GLU A 21 -8.51 -2.84 42.57
N VAL A 22 -8.31 -3.94 43.29
CA VAL A 22 -6.96 -4.45 43.61
C VAL A 22 -6.21 -4.86 42.36
N SER A 23 -6.86 -5.50 41.38
CA SER A 23 -6.25 -5.80 40.08
C SER A 23 -5.85 -4.54 39.32
N ARG A 24 -6.64 -3.46 39.42
CA ARG A 24 -6.37 -2.16 38.80
C ARG A 24 -5.12 -1.52 39.40
N LEU A 25 -5.07 -1.42 40.72
CA LEU A 25 -3.95 -0.85 41.46
C LEU A 25 -2.66 -1.66 41.30
N ALA A 26 -2.75 -3.00 41.36
CA ALA A 26 -1.61 -3.87 41.15
C ALA A 26 -1.05 -3.76 39.71
N CYS A 27 -1.93 -3.62 38.71
CA CYS A 27 -1.55 -3.41 37.32
C CYS A 27 -0.89 -2.04 37.12
N LEU A 28 -1.41 -0.97 37.75
CA LEU A 28 -0.80 0.36 37.78
C LEU A 28 0.60 0.34 38.42
N LEU A 29 0.78 -0.39 39.52
CA LEU A 29 2.08 -0.51 40.20
C LEU A 29 3.12 -1.27 39.37
N ARG A 30 2.71 -2.37 38.72
CA ARG A 30 3.62 -3.27 38.01
C ARG A 30 3.84 -2.89 36.55
N HIS A 31 2.88 -2.22 35.93
CA HIS A 31 2.87 -1.81 34.54
C HIS A 31 2.39 -0.34 34.37
N PRO A 32 3.04 0.64 35.04
CA PRO A 32 2.55 2.02 35.15
C PRO A 32 2.34 2.73 33.80
N LEU A 33 3.18 2.44 32.80
CA LEU A 33 3.09 3.04 31.46
C LEU A 33 1.97 2.45 30.58
N LEU A 34 1.40 1.29 30.94
CA LEU A 34 0.45 0.54 30.11
C LEU A 34 -1.01 0.68 30.60
N SER A 35 -1.23 0.97 31.88
CA SER A 35 -2.58 1.05 32.46
C SER A 35 -3.23 2.43 32.39
N LEU A 36 -2.50 3.47 31.98
CA LEU A 36 -3.01 4.85 31.84
C LEU A 36 -3.77 5.06 30.52
N ALA A 37 -3.63 4.17 29.54
CA ALA A 37 -4.07 4.40 28.16
C ALA A 37 -5.37 3.68 27.75
N SER A 38 -5.93 2.76 28.54
CA SER A 38 -7.18 2.06 28.17
C SER A 38 -7.95 1.50 29.37
N LYS A 39 -9.29 1.44 29.26
CA LYS A 39 -10.16 0.68 30.18
C LYS A 39 -9.95 -0.83 29.95
N ILE A 40 -8.83 -1.37 30.39
CA ILE A 40 -8.52 -2.82 30.35
C ILE A 40 -9.43 -3.51 31.36
N ASN A 41 -10.12 -4.61 31.00
CA ASN A 41 -10.99 -5.33 31.94
C ASN A 41 -10.20 -6.12 33.01
N HIS A 42 -10.89 -6.55 34.07
CA HIS A 42 -10.31 -7.27 35.19
C HIS A 42 -9.48 -8.50 34.78
N ASP A 43 -10.06 -9.39 33.98
CA ASP A 43 -9.43 -10.66 33.60
C ASP A 43 -8.10 -10.48 32.87
N ARG A 44 -8.01 -9.46 31.99
CA ARG A 44 -6.78 -9.16 31.27
C ARG A 44 -5.72 -8.55 32.17
N ARG A 45 -6.11 -7.75 33.18
CA ARG A 45 -5.18 -7.24 34.20
C ARG A 45 -4.62 -8.40 35.02
N VAL A 46 -5.47 -9.33 35.45
CA VAL A 46 -5.08 -10.53 36.19
C VAL A 46 -4.13 -11.40 35.37
N ALA A 47 -4.50 -11.71 34.12
CA ALA A 47 -3.66 -12.50 33.22
C ALA A 47 -2.28 -11.85 33.03
N ALA A 48 -2.21 -10.53 32.83
CA ALA A 48 -0.94 -9.81 32.71
C ALA A 48 -0.09 -9.88 33.99
N LEU A 49 -0.71 -9.71 35.16
CA LEU A 49 -0.05 -9.83 36.47
C LEU A 49 0.47 -11.26 36.71
N ASP A 50 -0.20 -12.28 36.19
CA ASP A 50 0.20 -13.68 36.36
C ASP A 50 1.34 -14.11 35.43
N THR A 51 1.59 -13.35 34.35
CA THR A 51 2.74 -13.62 33.50
C THR A 51 4.07 -13.27 34.18
N LYS A 52 5.09 -14.08 33.90
CA LYS A 52 6.48 -13.81 34.31
C LYS A 52 7.24 -12.96 33.29
N SER A 53 6.73 -12.86 32.06
CA SER A 53 7.37 -12.12 30.96
C SER A 53 6.73 -10.75 30.77
N TYR A 54 7.55 -9.70 30.79
CA TYR A 54 7.10 -8.33 30.51
C TYR A 54 6.51 -8.20 29.10
N SER A 55 7.03 -8.93 28.10
CA SER A 55 6.50 -8.89 26.73
C SER A 55 5.12 -9.53 26.60
N GLN A 56 4.86 -10.60 27.35
CA GLN A 56 3.53 -11.24 27.40
C GLN A 56 2.52 -10.38 28.14
N ALA A 57 2.91 -9.80 29.29
CA ALA A 57 2.09 -8.81 30.00
C ALA A 57 1.71 -7.65 29.08
N LYS A 58 2.69 -7.09 28.34
CA LYS A 58 2.47 -6.01 27.37
C LYS A 58 1.52 -6.40 26.25
N SER A 59 1.59 -7.62 25.73
CA SER A 59 0.64 -8.12 24.72
C SER A 59 -0.78 -8.26 25.28
N LEU A 60 -0.92 -8.70 26.53
CA LEU A 60 -2.22 -8.88 27.19
C LEU A 60 -2.88 -7.55 27.55
N LEU A 61 -2.08 -6.51 27.80
CA LEU A 61 -2.53 -5.17 28.17
C LEU A 61 -2.72 -4.22 26.98
N ARG A 62 -2.17 -4.53 25.79
CA ARG A 62 -2.46 -3.78 24.56
C ARG A 62 -3.94 -3.88 24.20
N SER A 63 -4.56 -2.81 23.73
CA SER A 63 -5.87 -2.84 23.07
C SER A 63 -5.94 -4.03 22.09
N ILE A 64 -7.06 -4.75 22.09
CA ILE A 64 -7.26 -5.74 21.03
C ILE A 64 -7.41 -4.94 19.74
N PRO A 65 -6.66 -5.30 18.68
CA PRO A 65 -6.84 -4.73 17.36
C PRO A 65 -8.30 -4.53 17.02
N GLN A 66 -8.73 -3.29 16.79
CA GLN A 66 -9.93 -3.08 16.01
C GLN A 66 -9.47 -3.06 14.56
N PRO A 67 -9.79 -4.08 13.74
CA PRO A 67 -9.52 -4.01 12.32
C PRO A 67 -10.21 -2.76 11.77
N LEU A 68 -9.59 -2.15 10.76
CA LEU A 68 -10.23 -1.03 10.06
C LEU A 68 -11.61 -1.48 9.58
N GLU A 69 -12.64 -0.67 9.84
CA GLU A 69 -14.00 -1.04 9.44
C GLU A 69 -14.14 -1.06 7.91
N ASP A 70 -14.56 -2.20 7.36
CA ASP A 70 -14.74 -2.39 5.92
C ASP A 70 -15.68 -1.34 5.31
N LYS A 71 -16.72 -0.94 6.04
CA LYS A 71 -17.65 0.11 5.62
C LYS A 71 -16.94 1.43 5.32
N ILE A 72 -15.99 1.84 6.17
CA ILE A 72 -15.21 3.07 6.00
C ILE A 72 -14.28 2.95 4.79
N VAL A 73 -13.71 1.77 4.55
CA VAL A 73 -12.88 1.52 3.37
C VAL A 73 -13.70 1.66 2.08
N VAL A 74 -14.93 1.15 2.07
CA VAL A 74 -15.87 1.27 0.94
C VAL A 74 -16.31 2.73 0.72
N GLU A 75 -16.65 3.45 1.79
CA GLU A 75 -17.00 4.88 1.70
C GLU A 75 -15.80 5.71 1.19
N GLY A 76 -14.60 5.44 1.71
CA GLY A 76 -13.36 6.06 1.26
C GLY A 76 -13.03 5.76 -0.21
N PHE A 77 -13.36 4.56 -0.71
CA PHE A 77 -13.20 4.24 -2.14
C PHE A 77 -14.10 5.08 -3.04
N ASN A 78 -15.22 5.59 -2.53
CA ASN A 78 -16.16 6.46 -3.24
C ASN A 78 -15.96 7.95 -2.93
N HIS A 79 -14.98 8.30 -2.10
CA HIS A 79 -14.62 9.69 -1.79
C HIS A 79 -14.31 10.47 -3.09
N GLU A 80 -14.44 11.79 -3.10
CA GLU A 80 -14.00 12.62 -4.23
C GLU A 80 -12.55 12.29 -4.64
N TYR A 81 -12.33 12.13 -5.95
CA TYR A 81 -11.03 11.82 -6.52
C TYR A 81 -10.19 13.09 -6.62
N LEU A 82 -9.02 13.07 -5.97
CA LEU A 82 -8.11 14.21 -5.98
C LEU A 82 -7.13 14.07 -7.15
N ASP A 83 -7.53 14.63 -8.30
CA ASP A 83 -6.68 14.81 -9.48
C ASP A 83 -7.03 16.14 -10.14
N THR A 84 -6.77 17.23 -9.40
CA THR A 84 -7.22 18.59 -9.74
C THR A 84 -6.72 19.11 -11.08
N GLU A 85 -5.65 18.53 -11.60
CA GLU A 85 -5.05 18.87 -12.89
C GLU A 85 -5.17 17.74 -13.92
N ASP A 86 -5.95 16.69 -13.60
CA ASP A 86 -6.20 15.53 -14.49
C ASP A 86 -4.87 14.88 -14.94
N ARG A 87 -3.81 14.99 -14.12
CA ARG A 87 -2.45 14.56 -14.43
C ARG A 87 -2.31 13.06 -14.31
N ILE A 88 -3.06 12.43 -13.41
CA ILE A 88 -2.96 10.99 -13.16
C ILE A 88 -3.78 10.23 -14.21
N VAL A 89 -5.05 10.59 -14.36
CA VAL A 89 -5.99 9.91 -15.26
C VAL A 89 -5.59 10.13 -16.72
N ASN A 90 -5.33 11.38 -17.14
CA ASN A 90 -4.98 11.62 -18.56
C ASN A 90 -3.61 11.04 -18.91
N SER A 91 -2.59 11.14 -18.06
CA SER A 91 -1.29 10.55 -18.38
C SER A 91 -1.40 9.04 -18.57
N THR A 92 -2.14 8.36 -17.67
CA THR A 92 -2.36 6.91 -17.79
C THR A 92 -3.15 6.59 -19.07
N LEU A 93 -4.21 7.36 -19.36
CA LEU A 93 -5.03 7.17 -20.55
C LEU A 93 -4.23 7.37 -21.83
N GLN A 94 -3.38 8.39 -21.91
CA GLN A 94 -2.51 8.66 -23.05
C GLN A 94 -1.54 7.51 -23.30
N THR A 95 -0.92 6.96 -22.26
CA THR A 95 -0.06 5.77 -22.37
C THR A 95 -0.85 4.57 -22.91
N LEU A 96 -2.05 4.31 -22.37
CA LEU A 96 -2.89 3.21 -22.84
C LEU A 96 -3.39 3.39 -24.27
N GLN A 97 -3.73 4.61 -24.69
CA GLN A 97 -4.08 4.93 -26.07
C GLN A 97 -2.89 4.71 -27.01
N HIS A 98 -1.70 5.16 -26.60
CA HIS A 98 -0.48 4.92 -27.36
C HIS A 98 -0.25 3.42 -27.55
N PHE A 99 -0.33 2.63 -26.48
CA PHE A 99 -0.18 1.17 -26.57
C PHE A 99 -1.26 0.51 -27.45
N ALA A 100 -2.52 0.92 -27.32
CA ALA A 100 -3.60 0.43 -28.16
C ALA A 100 -3.38 0.76 -29.64
N SER A 101 -2.86 1.95 -29.96
CA SER A 101 -2.53 2.34 -31.34
C SER A 101 -1.38 1.55 -31.96
N GLN A 102 -0.43 1.08 -31.14
CA GLN A 102 0.72 0.27 -31.58
C GLN A 102 0.40 -1.23 -31.60
N TRP A 103 -0.75 -1.66 -31.08
CA TRP A 103 -1.10 -3.07 -31.01
C TRP A 103 -1.11 -3.70 -32.41
N SER A 104 -0.24 -4.70 -32.57
CA SER A 104 -0.22 -5.60 -33.72
C SER A 104 0.12 -7.01 -33.24
N PRO A 105 -0.64 -8.04 -33.65
CA PRO A 105 -0.34 -9.42 -33.31
C PRO A 105 0.96 -9.91 -33.97
N GLU A 106 1.54 -9.16 -34.91
CA GLU A 106 2.84 -9.48 -35.52
C GLU A 106 4.02 -9.02 -34.66
N GLU A 107 3.89 -7.87 -34.00
CA GLU A 107 4.96 -7.26 -33.19
C GLU A 107 4.86 -7.61 -31.71
N TYR A 108 3.65 -7.66 -31.16
CA TYR A 108 3.39 -7.81 -29.73
C TYR A 108 2.75 -9.16 -29.40
N LEU A 109 2.99 -9.64 -28.17
CA LEU A 109 2.53 -10.95 -27.72
C LEU A 109 1.02 -11.01 -27.52
N ALA A 110 0.43 -9.98 -26.90
CA ALA A 110 -1.01 -9.78 -26.76
C ALA A 110 -1.33 -8.31 -26.42
N ALA A 111 -2.60 -7.89 -26.58
CA ALA A 111 -3.07 -6.52 -26.38
C ALA A 111 -3.21 -6.16 -24.88
N TYR A 112 -2.12 -6.20 -24.11
CA TYR A 112 -2.14 -5.83 -22.71
C TYR A 112 -0.84 -5.18 -22.21
N THR A 113 -0.97 -4.43 -21.11
CA THR A 113 0.15 -4.03 -20.23
C THR A 113 -0.16 -4.42 -18.78
N SER A 114 0.82 -4.31 -17.88
CA SER A 114 0.62 -4.48 -16.43
C SER A 114 0.67 -3.15 -15.69
N LEU A 115 -0.15 -3.01 -14.64
CA LEU A 115 -0.10 -1.89 -13.69
C LEU A 115 0.49 -2.36 -12.35
N ILE A 116 1.73 -1.97 -12.08
CA ILE A 116 2.52 -2.42 -10.92
C ILE A 116 2.59 -1.29 -9.90
N ALA A 117 1.88 -1.44 -8.79
CA ALA A 117 2.02 -0.54 -7.65
C ALA A 117 1.62 -1.26 -6.37
N THR A 118 2.13 -0.79 -5.23
CA THR A 118 1.78 -1.38 -3.93
C THR A 118 0.31 -1.17 -3.56
N SER A 119 -0.18 -1.89 -2.56
CA SER A 119 -1.54 -1.67 -2.05
C SER A 119 -1.69 -0.22 -1.54
N LEU A 120 -2.91 0.32 -1.54
CA LEU A 120 -3.20 1.70 -1.10
C LEU A 120 -2.73 2.82 -2.05
N SER A 121 -2.08 2.50 -3.18
CA SER A 121 -1.70 3.51 -4.19
C SER A 121 -2.86 4.02 -5.05
N GLY A 122 -4.06 3.43 -4.94
CA GLY A 122 -5.23 3.85 -5.71
C GLY A 122 -5.42 3.15 -7.06
N LYS A 123 -4.74 2.05 -7.37
CA LYS A 123 -4.91 1.29 -8.64
C LYS A 123 -6.37 1.04 -9.04
N SER A 124 -7.14 0.39 -8.17
CA SER A 124 -8.54 0.05 -8.46
C SER A 124 -9.40 1.31 -8.60
N ARG A 125 -9.03 2.40 -7.89
CA ARG A 125 -9.71 3.69 -8.02
C ARG A 125 -9.38 4.36 -9.36
N LEU A 126 -8.13 4.33 -9.79
CA LEU A 126 -7.70 4.81 -11.11
C LEU A 126 -8.47 4.12 -12.24
N MET A 127 -8.71 2.80 -12.14
CA MET A 127 -9.52 2.08 -13.12
C MET A 127 -10.97 2.57 -13.17
N MET A 128 -11.58 2.87 -12.03
CA MET A 128 -12.91 3.47 -11.96
C MET A 128 -12.92 4.88 -12.57
N GLU A 129 -11.89 5.69 -12.33
CA GLU A 129 -11.80 7.03 -12.91
C GLU A 129 -11.51 7.02 -14.42
N LEU A 130 -10.74 6.05 -14.92
CA LEU A 130 -10.61 5.82 -16.37
C LEU A 130 -11.97 5.49 -17.01
N SER A 131 -12.85 4.82 -16.27
CA SER A 131 -14.22 4.52 -16.74
C SER A 131 -15.10 5.75 -16.92
N ARG A 132 -14.67 6.94 -16.46
CA ARG A 132 -15.33 8.23 -16.75
C ARG A 132 -14.88 8.84 -18.08
N ARG A 133 -13.88 8.24 -18.74
CA ARG A 133 -13.32 8.71 -20.02
C ARG A 133 -13.54 7.71 -21.15
N ILE A 134 -13.44 6.42 -20.86
CA ILE A 134 -13.62 5.33 -21.81
C ILE A 134 -14.49 4.21 -21.21
N CYS A 135 -14.93 3.24 -22.01
CA CYS A 135 -15.60 2.06 -21.46
C CYS A 135 -14.57 1.15 -20.77
N VAL A 136 -14.65 1.01 -19.45
CA VAL A 136 -13.83 0.04 -18.70
C VAL A 136 -14.69 -1.13 -18.24
N VAL A 137 -14.31 -2.35 -18.62
CA VAL A 137 -14.87 -3.58 -18.04
C VAL A 137 -13.95 -4.03 -16.92
N TYR A 138 -14.44 -3.94 -15.68
CA TYR A 138 -13.65 -4.22 -14.49
C TYR A 138 -13.88 -5.64 -13.95
N ILE A 139 -12.78 -6.38 -13.77
CA ILE A 139 -12.76 -7.73 -13.18
C ILE A 139 -11.79 -7.72 -12.00
N CYS A 140 -12.25 -8.05 -10.80
CA CYS A 140 -11.39 -8.30 -9.64
C CYS A 140 -11.34 -9.82 -9.38
N ILE A 141 -10.17 -10.46 -9.58
CA ILE A 141 -10.01 -11.92 -9.38
C ILE A 141 -9.46 -12.30 -8.01
N ARG A 142 -9.52 -11.38 -7.07
CA ARG A 142 -9.12 -11.58 -5.67
C ARG A 142 -9.74 -12.85 -5.07
N LEU A 143 -9.07 -13.51 -4.12
CA LEU A 143 -9.63 -14.65 -3.37
C LEU A 143 -10.94 -14.30 -2.66
N LYS A 144 -11.92 -15.21 -2.73
CA LYS A 144 -13.32 -15.04 -2.29
C LYS A 144 -13.50 -14.58 -0.84
N ASP A 145 -12.55 -14.89 0.03
CA ASP A 145 -12.59 -14.56 1.47
C ASP A 145 -11.52 -13.55 1.92
N SER A 146 -10.86 -12.87 0.98
CA SER A 146 -9.80 -11.93 1.33
C SER A 146 -10.31 -10.51 1.54
N PHE A 147 -9.84 -9.89 2.63
CA PHE A 147 -10.24 -8.54 3.03
C PHE A 147 -9.84 -7.46 2.01
N GLY A 148 -10.75 -6.51 1.79
CA GLY A 148 -10.52 -5.26 1.08
C GLY A 148 -11.42 -5.05 -0.14
N HIS A 149 -11.35 -3.85 -0.69
CA HIS A 149 -12.27 -3.36 -1.70
C HIS A 149 -11.50 -2.94 -2.98
N PRO A 150 -12.06 -3.08 -4.20
CA PRO A 150 -13.35 -3.69 -4.54
C PRO A 150 -13.41 -5.22 -4.30
N PRO A 151 -14.63 -5.80 -4.09
CA PRO A 151 -14.83 -7.24 -3.91
C PRO A 151 -14.50 -8.05 -5.18
N GLN A 152 -14.42 -9.38 -5.05
CA GLN A 152 -14.23 -10.28 -6.19
C GLN A 152 -15.41 -10.17 -7.17
N SER A 153 -15.13 -10.12 -8.47
CA SER A 153 -16.12 -10.28 -9.53
C SER A 153 -16.47 -11.77 -9.65
N GLU A 154 -17.38 -12.25 -8.80
CA GLU A 154 -17.68 -13.68 -8.60
C GLU A 154 -17.91 -14.45 -9.90
N TYR A 155 -18.70 -13.92 -10.85
CA TYR A 155 -19.00 -14.62 -12.09
C TYR A 155 -17.75 -14.72 -12.97
N ALA A 156 -17.14 -13.58 -13.29
CA ALA A 156 -15.93 -13.52 -14.10
C ALA A 156 -14.80 -14.38 -13.49
N ALA A 157 -14.59 -14.31 -12.17
CA ALA A 157 -13.61 -15.12 -11.48
C ALA A 157 -13.95 -16.62 -11.52
N SER A 158 -15.23 -17.01 -11.43
CA SER A 158 -15.64 -18.41 -11.56
C SER A 158 -15.35 -18.99 -12.93
N VAL A 159 -15.45 -18.18 -13.99
CA VAL A 159 -15.13 -18.57 -15.36
C VAL A 159 -13.62 -18.58 -15.60
N LEU A 160 -12.93 -17.53 -15.16
CA LEU A 160 -11.48 -17.39 -15.33
C LEU A 160 -10.69 -18.42 -14.51
N LEU A 161 -11.14 -18.78 -13.31
CA LEU A 161 -10.41 -19.68 -12.41
C LEU A 161 -11.02 -21.09 -12.36
N ASP A 162 -11.74 -21.51 -13.41
CA ASP A 162 -12.36 -22.83 -13.48
C ASP A 162 -11.34 -23.94 -13.73
N SER A 163 -10.74 -24.45 -12.65
CA SER A 163 -9.77 -25.55 -12.73
C SER A 163 -10.37 -26.87 -13.23
N LYS A 164 -11.70 -27.00 -13.31
CA LYS A 164 -12.40 -28.22 -13.76
C LYS A 164 -12.75 -28.17 -15.25
N CYS A 165 -12.69 -27.00 -15.87
CA CYS A 165 -12.97 -26.85 -17.28
C CYS A 165 -11.87 -27.50 -18.14
N THR A 166 -12.25 -28.48 -18.97
CA THR A 166 -11.34 -29.14 -19.91
C THR A 166 -11.17 -28.37 -21.22
N THR A 167 -11.98 -27.33 -21.44
CA THR A 167 -12.03 -26.52 -22.67
C THR A 167 -11.81 -25.03 -22.39
N LEU A 168 -10.89 -24.72 -21.46
CA LEU A 168 -10.60 -23.36 -20.98
C LEU A 168 -10.42 -22.33 -22.11
N GLN A 169 -9.70 -22.68 -23.18
CA GLN A 169 -9.51 -21.80 -24.34
C GLN A 169 -10.84 -21.36 -24.96
N SER A 170 -11.75 -22.31 -25.23
CA SER A 170 -13.06 -21.98 -25.80
C SER A 170 -13.94 -21.22 -24.81
N GLN A 171 -13.80 -21.49 -23.51
CA GLN A 171 -14.51 -20.76 -22.47
C GLN A 171 -14.06 -19.29 -22.41
N TYR A 172 -12.77 -19.00 -22.52
CA TYR A 172 -12.27 -17.63 -22.51
C TYR A 172 -12.64 -16.87 -23.79
N GLU A 173 -12.59 -17.55 -24.94
CA GLU A 173 -13.12 -17.03 -26.20
C GLU A 173 -14.59 -16.63 -26.10
N HIS A 174 -15.43 -17.52 -25.56
CA HIS A 174 -16.85 -17.23 -25.35
C HIS A 174 -17.06 -16.10 -24.33
N LEU A 175 -16.24 -16.04 -23.27
CA LEU A 175 -16.31 -14.97 -22.27
C LEU A 175 -15.99 -13.61 -22.90
N LEU A 176 -14.94 -13.53 -23.71
CA LEU A 176 -14.58 -12.30 -24.42
C LEU A 176 -15.70 -11.87 -25.38
N LEU A 177 -16.25 -12.79 -26.17
CA LEU A 177 -17.39 -12.50 -27.04
C LEU A 177 -18.62 -12.04 -26.25
N ALA A 178 -18.94 -12.70 -25.14
CA ALA A 178 -20.05 -12.34 -24.28
C ALA A 178 -19.89 -10.93 -23.70
N ILE A 179 -18.68 -10.58 -23.24
CA ILE A 179 -18.35 -9.22 -22.78
C ILE A 179 -18.57 -8.19 -23.90
N LEU A 180 -18.01 -8.43 -25.09
CA LEU A 180 -18.10 -7.50 -26.22
C LEU A 180 -19.56 -7.27 -26.66
N HIS A 181 -20.33 -8.35 -26.79
CA HIS A 181 -21.75 -8.23 -27.13
C HIS A 181 -22.54 -7.49 -26.05
N THR A 182 -22.28 -7.79 -24.77
CA THR A 182 -22.98 -7.12 -23.66
C THR A 182 -22.68 -5.63 -23.61
N VAL A 183 -21.41 -5.23 -23.81
CA VAL A 183 -21.01 -3.81 -23.93
C VAL A 183 -21.74 -3.15 -25.10
N ALA A 184 -21.74 -3.80 -26.27
CA ALA A 184 -22.39 -3.24 -27.46
C ALA A 184 -23.90 -3.11 -27.29
N ASP A 185 -24.56 -4.12 -26.71
CA ASP A 185 -25.99 -4.13 -26.44
C ASP A 185 -26.36 -3.02 -25.44
N TYR A 186 -25.58 -2.86 -24.36
CA TYR A 186 -25.80 -1.81 -23.35
C TYR A 186 -25.74 -0.41 -23.97
N PHE A 187 -24.64 -0.06 -24.66
CA PHE A 187 -24.48 1.30 -25.20
C PHE A 187 -25.39 1.59 -26.39
N SER A 188 -25.85 0.57 -27.12
CA SER A 188 -26.85 0.73 -28.19
C SER A 188 -28.25 0.99 -27.64
N ALA A 189 -28.58 0.40 -26.48
CA ALA A 189 -29.88 0.57 -25.82
C ALA A 189 -29.94 1.82 -24.92
N GLN A 190 -28.79 2.35 -24.52
CA GLN A 190 -28.70 3.52 -23.65
C GLN A 190 -29.28 4.77 -24.32
N GLU A 191 -30.03 5.57 -23.53
CA GLU A 191 -30.57 6.84 -24.02
C GLU A 191 -29.46 7.82 -24.44
N PRO A 192 -29.67 8.61 -25.50
CA PRO A 192 -28.75 9.68 -25.87
C PRO A 192 -28.60 10.70 -24.73
N GLY A 193 -27.36 11.08 -24.43
CA GLY A 193 -27.02 12.04 -23.38
C GLY A 193 -25.59 12.55 -23.56
N SER A 194 -25.12 13.36 -22.63
CA SER A 194 -23.71 13.76 -22.61
C SER A 194 -22.79 12.54 -22.39
N ILE A 195 -21.54 12.64 -22.87
CA ILE A 195 -20.53 11.58 -22.69
C ILE A 195 -20.41 11.21 -21.20
N LYS A 196 -20.38 12.22 -20.34
CA LYS A 196 -20.28 12.06 -18.89
C LYS A 196 -21.45 11.28 -18.31
N GLU A 197 -22.70 11.67 -18.63
CA GLU A 197 -23.89 10.96 -18.13
C GLU A 197 -23.89 9.49 -18.56
N ARG A 198 -23.53 9.23 -19.82
CA ARG A 198 -23.48 7.86 -20.37
C ARG A 198 -22.44 6.99 -19.66
N LEU A 199 -21.26 7.54 -19.39
CA LEU A 199 -20.18 6.83 -18.70
C LEU A 199 -20.42 6.70 -17.19
N ASP A 200 -21.04 7.68 -16.55
CA ASP A 200 -21.45 7.58 -15.14
C ASP A 200 -22.50 6.47 -14.95
N GLN A 201 -23.47 6.34 -15.87
CA GLN A 201 -24.41 5.21 -15.87
C GLN A 201 -23.72 3.87 -16.13
N TRP A 202 -22.70 3.84 -17.00
CA TRP A 202 -21.89 2.64 -17.22
C TRP A 202 -21.15 2.22 -15.94
N ILE A 203 -20.59 3.15 -15.18
CA ILE A 203 -19.93 2.86 -13.90
C ILE A 203 -20.92 2.24 -12.91
N LEU A 204 -22.13 2.80 -12.80
CA LEU A 204 -23.19 2.24 -11.94
C LEU A 204 -23.59 0.82 -12.34
N HIS A 205 -23.53 0.51 -13.64
CA HIS A 205 -23.89 -0.80 -14.18
C HIS A 205 -22.76 -1.85 -14.12
N SER A 206 -21.50 -1.42 -14.23
CA SER A 206 -20.34 -2.32 -14.41
C SER A 206 -19.41 -2.44 -13.19
N PHE A 207 -19.39 -1.45 -12.27
CA PHE A 207 -18.55 -1.48 -11.07
C PHE A 207 -19.34 -1.89 -9.82
N PRO A 208 -18.69 -2.56 -8.83
CA PRO A 208 -19.30 -2.87 -7.54
C PRO A 208 -19.76 -1.60 -6.80
N GLN A 209 -21.00 -1.62 -6.29
CA GLN A 209 -21.58 -0.50 -5.53
C GLN A 209 -21.63 -0.82 -4.04
N SER A 210 -21.54 0.21 -3.19
CA SER A 210 -21.51 0.05 -1.73
C SER A 210 -22.78 -0.55 -1.12
N ASN A 211 -23.91 -0.40 -1.80
CA ASN A 211 -25.23 -0.88 -1.39
C ASN A 211 -25.65 -2.19 -2.08
N GLN A 212 -24.80 -2.77 -2.93
CA GLN A 212 -25.11 -3.97 -3.69
C GLN A 212 -24.26 -5.15 -3.20
N SER A 213 -24.92 -6.27 -2.90
CA SER A 213 -24.25 -7.55 -2.64
C SER A 213 -24.14 -8.35 -3.93
N GLY A 214 -22.97 -8.96 -4.16
CA GLY A 214 -22.71 -9.80 -5.34
C GLY A 214 -22.21 -9.01 -6.55
N ASN A 215 -22.32 -9.62 -7.73
CA ASN A 215 -21.84 -9.00 -8.97
C ASN A 215 -22.70 -7.78 -9.37
N PRO A 216 -22.08 -6.74 -9.98
CA PRO A 216 -22.84 -5.68 -10.63
C PRO A 216 -23.69 -6.23 -11.79
N PRO A 217 -24.78 -5.53 -12.19
CA PRO A 217 -25.74 -6.03 -13.17
C PRO A 217 -25.11 -6.48 -14.49
N PHE A 218 -24.05 -5.79 -14.94
CA PHE A 218 -23.28 -6.15 -16.12
C PHE A 218 -22.91 -7.65 -16.19
N TRP A 219 -22.46 -8.25 -15.09
CA TRP A 219 -22.05 -9.66 -15.11
C TRP A 219 -23.21 -10.65 -15.20
N ILE A 220 -24.43 -10.23 -14.82
CA ILE A 220 -25.65 -11.03 -15.02
C ILE A 220 -25.98 -11.09 -16.53
N ASP A 221 -25.81 -9.96 -17.22
CA ASP A 221 -26.03 -9.87 -18.67
C ASP A 221 -24.95 -10.66 -19.42
N VAL A 222 -23.68 -10.56 -19.00
CA VAL A 222 -22.58 -11.39 -19.54
C VAL A 222 -22.86 -12.87 -19.31
N GLU A 223 -23.31 -13.28 -18.12
CA GLU A 223 -23.66 -14.69 -17.85
C GLU A 223 -24.76 -15.20 -18.79
N THR A 224 -25.77 -14.37 -19.03
CA THR A 224 -26.87 -14.70 -19.95
C THR A 224 -26.34 -14.85 -21.37
N LYS A 225 -25.53 -13.89 -21.84
CA LYS A 225 -24.91 -13.93 -23.17
C LYS A 225 -23.97 -15.13 -23.33
N MET A 226 -23.24 -15.49 -22.28
CA MET A 226 -22.35 -16.64 -22.24
C MET A 226 -23.13 -17.95 -22.45
N LYS A 227 -24.30 -18.10 -21.82
CA LYS A 227 -25.19 -19.26 -22.01
C LYS A 227 -25.72 -19.34 -23.44
N GLU A 228 -26.15 -18.21 -24.01
CA GLU A 228 -26.60 -18.14 -25.41
C GLU A 228 -25.51 -18.62 -26.39
N ILE A 229 -24.29 -18.06 -26.27
CA ILE A 229 -23.15 -18.42 -27.12
C ILE A 229 -22.81 -19.90 -26.96
N SER A 230 -22.79 -20.42 -25.73
CA SER A 230 -22.43 -21.81 -25.45
C SER A 230 -23.46 -22.83 -25.96
N THR A 231 -24.72 -22.43 -26.15
CA THR A 231 -25.77 -23.27 -26.74
C THR A 231 -25.81 -23.25 -28.27
N SER A 232 -25.07 -22.34 -28.90
CA SER A 232 -24.98 -22.26 -30.37
C SER A 232 -24.12 -23.40 -30.95
N ALA A 233 -24.28 -23.68 -32.24
CA ALA A 233 -23.54 -24.76 -32.91
C ALA A 233 -22.02 -24.57 -32.79
N LEU A 234 -21.28 -25.67 -32.65
CA LEU A 234 -19.82 -25.66 -32.47
C LEU A 234 -19.15 -24.83 -33.57
N LEU A 235 -18.57 -23.69 -33.19
CA LEU A 235 -17.99 -22.74 -34.14
C LEU A 235 -16.62 -23.21 -34.60
N THR A 236 -16.38 -23.18 -35.92
CA THR A 236 -15.03 -23.32 -36.48
C THR A 236 -14.18 -22.11 -36.10
N ALA A 237 -12.85 -22.25 -36.16
CA ALA A 237 -11.92 -21.14 -35.87
C ALA A 237 -12.21 -19.89 -36.74
N THR A 238 -12.52 -20.09 -38.03
CA THR A 238 -12.91 -19.01 -38.95
C THR A 238 -14.18 -18.30 -38.51
N ASN A 239 -15.19 -19.04 -38.03
CA ASN A 239 -16.44 -18.45 -37.56
C ASN A 239 -16.23 -17.65 -36.27
N LYS A 240 -15.36 -18.11 -35.37
CA LYS A 240 -15.01 -17.38 -34.14
C LYS A 240 -14.31 -16.05 -34.43
N ALA A 241 -13.35 -16.04 -35.37
CA ALA A 241 -12.67 -14.81 -35.78
C ALA A 241 -13.65 -13.80 -36.43
N ALA A 242 -14.59 -14.27 -37.25
CA ALA A 242 -15.62 -13.43 -37.84
C ALA A 242 -16.57 -12.83 -36.78
N GLN A 243 -17.01 -13.64 -35.81
CA GLN A 243 -17.84 -13.15 -34.70
C GLN A 243 -17.10 -12.16 -33.81
N LEU A 244 -15.80 -12.38 -33.54
CA LEU A 244 -15.00 -11.44 -32.78
C LEU A 244 -14.88 -10.09 -33.49
N LEU A 245 -14.63 -10.10 -34.80
CA LEU A 245 -14.56 -8.88 -35.61
C LEU A 245 -15.91 -8.15 -35.63
N GLU A 246 -17.02 -8.88 -35.78
CA GLU A 246 -18.38 -8.32 -35.72
C GLU A 246 -18.66 -7.69 -34.35
N ALA A 247 -18.35 -8.41 -33.25
CA ALA A 247 -18.56 -7.93 -31.89
C ALA A 247 -17.76 -6.65 -31.61
N LEU A 248 -16.48 -6.61 -32.02
CA LEU A 248 -15.63 -5.42 -31.90
C LEU A 248 -16.15 -4.25 -32.75
N GLN A 249 -16.65 -4.50 -33.96
CA GLN A 249 -17.25 -3.47 -34.79
C GLN A 249 -18.53 -2.91 -34.14
N ARG A 250 -19.37 -3.77 -33.55
CA ARG A 250 -20.56 -3.34 -32.81
C ARG A 250 -20.20 -2.52 -31.56
N VAL A 251 -19.13 -2.88 -30.84
CA VAL A 251 -18.59 -2.07 -29.75
C VAL A 251 -18.13 -0.71 -30.28
N LYS A 252 -17.37 -0.68 -31.38
CA LYS A 252 -16.89 0.55 -32.01
C LYS A 252 -18.05 1.47 -32.40
N ASP A 253 -19.10 0.93 -33.00
CA ASP A 253 -20.26 1.71 -33.43
C ASP A 253 -21.09 2.24 -32.25
N SER A 254 -21.36 1.39 -31.26
CA SER A 254 -22.15 1.76 -30.07
C SER A 254 -21.41 2.74 -29.13
N THR A 255 -20.08 2.74 -29.15
CA THR A 255 -19.22 3.62 -28.35
C THR A 255 -18.64 4.80 -29.15
N ASN A 256 -19.18 5.11 -30.32
CA ASN A 256 -18.68 6.19 -31.19
C ASN A 256 -18.73 7.61 -30.57
N PHE A 257 -19.46 7.77 -29.46
CA PHE A 257 -19.56 8.99 -28.69
C PHE A 257 -18.34 9.23 -27.78
N ILE A 258 -17.47 8.22 -27.60
CA ILE A 258 -16.22 8.33 -26.85
C ILE A 258 -15.16 8.98 -27.76
N GLU A 259 -14.54 10.06 -27.30
CA GLU A 259 -13.59 10.87 -28.08
C GLU A 259 -12.28 10.13 -28.40
N GLN A 260 -11.91 9.16 -27.56
CA GLN A 260 -10.69 8.39 -27.61
C GLN A 260 -10.76 7.34 -28.73
N ASN A 261 -10.41 7.74 -29.95
CA ASN A 261 -10.56 6.88 -31.13
C ASN A 261 -9.70 5.60 -31.10
N ASP A 262 -8.49 5.67 -30.55
CA ASP A 262 -7.55 4.53 -30.51
C ASP A 262 -7.83 3.55 -29.36
N LEU A 263 -8.61 3.96 -28.35
CA LEU A 263 -8.98 3.14 -27.21
C LEU A 263 -10.39 3.49 -26.72
N ARG A 264 -11.36 2.63 -27.03
CA ARG A 264 -12.76 2.78 -26.62
C ARG A 264 -13.15 1.81 -25.51
N LEU A 265 -12.56 0.62 -25.51
CA LEU A 265 -12.82 -0.44 -24.54
C LEU A 265 -11.53 -0.91 -23.87
N LEU A 266 -11.48 -0.79 -22.55
CA LEU A 266 -10.39 -1.31 -21.71
C LEU A 266 -10.89 -2.45 -20.84
N LEU A 267 -10.29 -3.63 -20.99
CA LEU A 267 -10.52 -4.76 -20.08
C LEU A 267 -9.52 -4.67 -18.91
N ALA A 268 -10.01 -4.34 -17.72
CA ALA A 268 -9.19 -4.16 -16.52
C ALA A 268 -9.29 -5.37 -15.59
N ILE A 269 -8.20 -6.11 -15.44
CA ILE A 269 -8.09 -7.22 -14.48
C ILE A 269 -7.33 -6.74 -13.24
N ASP A 270 -8.02 -6.50 -12.14
CA ASP A 270 -7.41 -6.22 -10.84
C ASP A 270 -7.14 -7.52 -10.07
N LYS A 271 -6.07 -7.49 -9.27
CA LYS A 271 -5.49 -8.65 -8.58
C LYS A 271 -5.13 -9.79 -9.53
N ALA A 272 -4.59 -9.43 -10.70
CA ALA A 272 -4.27 -10.34 -11.80
C ALA A 272 -3.39 -11.55 -11.43
N SER A 273 -2.64 -11.52 -10.31
CA SER A 273 -1.88 -12.67 -9.78
C SER A 273 -2.72 -13.94 -9.61
N GLY A 274 -4.05 -13.83 -9.44
CA GLY A 274 -4.95 -14.98 -9.41
C GLY A 274 -4.87 -15.87 -10.67
N LEU A 275 -4.58 -15.29 -11.85
CA LEU A 275 -4.45 -16.03 -13.11
C LEU A 275 -3.16 -16.88 -13.18
N LEU A 276 -2.20 -16.65 -12.29
CA LEU A 276 -0.95 -17.40 -12.26
C LEU A 276 -1.10 -18.76 -11.57
N ALA A 277 -2.26 -19.02 -10.94
CA ALA A 277 -2.57 -20.33 -10.38
C ALA A 277 -2.53 -21.43 -11.46
N SER A 278 -2.06 -22.62 -11.09
CA SER A 278 -1.98 -23.75 -12.01
C SER A 278 -3.38 -24.26 -12.37
N SER A 279 -3.63 -24.44 -13.67
CA SER A 279 -4.81 -25.18 -14.14
C SER A 279 -4.60 -26.69 -13.97
N ALA A 280 -5.63 -27.50 -14.21
CA ALA A 280 -5.52 -28.97 -14.18
C ALA A 280 -4.54 -29.55 -15.24
N SER A 281 -4.09 -28.74 -16.20
CA SER A 281 -3.04 -29.09 -17.17
C SER A 281 -1.67 -28.68 -16.62
N PRO A 282 -0.68 -29.60 -16.53
CA PRO A 282 0.69 -29.30 -16.09
C PRO A 282 1.44 -28.28 -16.96
N HIS A 283 0.88 -27.89 -18.12
CA HIS A 283 1.57 -27.12 -19.15
C HIS A 283 0.95 -25.73 -19.46
N SER A 284 -0.15 -25.33 -18.81
CA SER A 284 -0.79 -24.02 -19.06
C SER A 284 -1.35 -23.41 -17.77
N SER A 285 -0.89 -22.21 -17.39
CA SER A 285 -1.56 -21.38 -16.37
C SER A 285 -2.85 -20.78 -16.95
N PHE A 286 -3.79 -20.36 -16.10
CA PHE A 286 -4.96 -19.57 -16.55
C PHE A 286 -4.52 -18.31 -17.31
N PHE A 287 -3.42 -17.70 -16.87
CA PHE A 287 -2.82 -16.56 -17.53
C PHE A 287 -2.40 -16.83 -18.98
N ASN A 288 -1.80 -17.98 -19.27
CA ASN A 288 -1.38 -18.31 -20.65
C ASN A 288 -2.60 -18.39 -21.58
N VAL A 289 -3.68 -19.04 -21.14
CA VAL A 289 -4.93 -19.14 -21.91
C VAL A 289 -5.56 -17.76 -22.10
N PHE A 290 -5.54 -16.91 -21.06
CA PHE A 290 -6.03 -15.54 -21.12
C PHE A 290 -5.25 -14.70 -22.14
N ARG A 291 -3.91 -14.79 -22.08
CA ARG A 291 -3.01 -14.11 -23.01
C ARG A 291 -3.24 -14.56 -24.45
N ASP A 292 -3.36 -15.86 -24.68
CA ASP A 292 -3.62 -16.43 -26.01
C ASP A 292 -4.99 -15.95 -26.55
N THR A 293 -5.98 -15.79 -25.68
CA THR A 293 -7.28 -15.20 -26.03
C THR A 293 -7.13 -13.73 -26.44
N LEU A 294 -6.34 -12.94 -25.70
CA LEU A 294 -6.08 -11.54 -26.06
C LEU A 294 -5.26 -11.38 -27.35
N GLN A 295 -4.48 -12.38 -27.74
CA GLN A 295 -3.74 -12.36 -29.01
C GLN A 295 -4.66 -12.40 -30.24
N MET A 296 -5.91 -12.87 -30.10
CA MET A 296 -6.88 -12.90 -31.20
C MET A 296 -7.47 -11.53 -31.54
N ILE A 297 -7.25 -10.51 -30.70
CA ILE A 297 -7.76 -9.17 -30.95
C ILE A 297 -7.09 -8.58 -32.21
N PRO A 298 -7.86 -8.16 -33.23
CA PRO A 298 -7.30 -7.51 -34.40
C PRO A 298 -6.73 -6.12 -34.06
N SER A 299 -5.73 -5.70 -34.84
CA SER A 299 -5.18 -4.34 -34.80
C SER A 299 -6.28 -3.30 -35.05
N GLU A 300 -6.09 -2.07 -34.54
CA GLU A 300 -7.00 -0.93 -34.76
C GLU A 300 -8.46 -1.18 -34.33
N SER A 301 -8.68 -2.09 -33.38
CA SER A 301 -10.00 -2.45 -32.87
C SER A 301 -10.54 -1.50 -31.79
N GLY A 302 -9.70 -0.61 -31.26
CA GLY A 302 -10.05 0.24 -30.11
C GLY A 302 -10.17 -0.53 -28.79
N PHE A 303 -9.66 -1.76 -28.73
CA PHE A 303 -9.62 -2.61 -27.54
C PHE A 303 -8.21 -2.71 -26.96
N PHE A 304 -8.09 -2.65 -25.65
CA PHE A 304 -6.85 -2.99 -24.95
C PHE A 304 -7.13 -3.58 -23.57
N SER A 305 -6.14 -4.21 -22.95
CA SER A 305 -6.26 -4.78 -21.60
C SER A 305 -5.21 -4.24 -20.63
N ILE A 306 -5.53 -4.20 -19.34
CA ILE A 306 -4.60 -3.84 -18.29
C ILE A 306 -4.68 -4.84 -17.14
N LEU A 307 -3.54 -5.37 -16.73
CA LEU A 307 -3.41 -6.32 -15.63
C LEU A 307 -2.84 -5.60 -14.40
N ALA A 308 -3.70 -5.18 -13.49
CA ALA A 308 -3.28 -4.58 -12.24
C ALA A 308 -3.08 -5.62 -11.15
N ASP A 309 -1.98 -5.49 -10.44
CA ASP A 309 -1.74 -6.34 -9.30
C ASP A 309 -0.74 -5.70 -8.33
N THR A 310 -0.81 -6.15 -7.09
CA THR A 310 0.18 -5.83 -6.07
C THR A 310 1.22 -6.93 -6.00
N ASN A 311 0.86 -8.19 -6.26
CA ASN A 311 1.66 -9.36 -5.93
C ASN A 311 2.62 -9.84 -7.04
N SER A 312 2.70 -9.10 -8.14
CA SER A 312 3.35 -9.57 -9.35
C SER A 312 4.80 -9.15 -9.40
N TRP A 313 5.62 -10.14 -9.72
CA TRP A 313 6.91 -9.88 -10.29
C TRP A 313 6.67 -9.44 -11.73
N VAL A 314 7.47 -8.51 -12.24
CA VAL A 314 7.34 -8.06 -13.64
C VAL A 314 7.36 -9.28 -14.57
N SER A 315 8.21 -10.27 -14.27
CA SER A 315 8.34 -11.54 -14.99
C SER A 315 7.08 -12.40 -15.05
N ASN A 316 6.13 -12.24 -14.11
CA ASN A 316 4.89 -13.04 -14.10
C ASN A 316 4.00 -12.72 -15.30
N PHE A 317 3.98 -11.45 -15.71
CA PHE A 317 3.27 -10.97 -16.88
C PHE A 317 4.21 -10.59 -18.02
N HIS A 318 5.53 -10.72 -17.81
CA HIS A 318 6.55 -10.49 -18.83
C HIS A 318 7.54 -11.64 -18.87
N PRO A 319 7.15 -12.82 -19.38
CA PRO A 319 8.06 -13.95 -19.47
C PRO A 319 9.27 -13.59 -20.35
N LEU A 320 10.47 -13.92 -19.87
CA LEU A 320 11.69 -13.84 -20.67
C LEU A 320 11.55 -14.76 -21.89
N SER A 321 12.02 -14.31 -23.05
CA SER A 321 11.88 -15.01 -24.33
C SER A 321 12.19 -16.52 -24.22
N HIS A 322 13.30 -16.92 -23.61
CA HIS A 322 13.69 -18.33 -23.45
C HIS A 322 12.85 -19.17 -22.47
N ASN A 323 12.05 -18.53 -21.59
CA ASN A 323 11.17 -19.19 -20.62
C ASN A 323 9.70 -19.17 -21.06
N ASP A 324 9.36 -18.53 -22.18
CA ASP A 324 8.01 -18.60 -22.73
C ASP A 324 7.79 -19.98 -23.38
N PRO A 325 6.78 -20.76 -22.96
CA PRO A 325 6.46 -22.05 -23.58
C PRO A 325 6.17 -21.95 -25.09
N SER A 326 5.79 -20.77 -25.58
CA SER A 326 5.57 -20.49 -27.01
C SER A 326 6.88 -20.29 -27.80
N HIS A 327 8.03 -20.22 -27.12
CA HIS A 327 9.34 -20.07 -27.73
C HIS A 327 9.81 -21.41 -28.30
N GLY A 328 9.50 -21.63 -29.59
CA GLY A 328 10.13 -22.70 -30.36
C GLY A 328 11.64 -22.44 -30.51
N ILE A 329 12.46 -23.47 -30.30
CA ILE A 329 13.91 -23.41 -30.57
C ILE A 329 14.11 -23.00 -32.04
N GLY A 330 14.76 -21.86 -32.30
CA GLY A 330 15.12 -21.40 -33.64
C GLY A 330 14.24 -20.31 -34.28
N LYS A 331 13.31 -19.67 -33.56
CA LYS A 331 12.58 -18.49 -34.08
C LYS A 331 13.33 -17.19 -33.76
N GLU A 332 13.78 -16.47 -34.79
CA GLU A 332 14.55 -15.21 -34.68
C GLU A 332 13.70 -13.97 -34.31
N ASN A 333 12.36 -14.06 -34.31
CA ASN A 333 11.47 -12.93 -33.99
C ASN A 333 10.74 -13.15 -32.66
N SER A 334 11.34 -12.74 -31.54
CA SER A 334 10.63 -12.67 -30.26
C SER A 334 9.65 -11.50 -30.29
N LYS A 335 8.34 -11.78 -30.17
CA LYS A 335 7.32 -10.75 -29.99
C LYS A 335 7.59 -9.92 -28.73
N LYS A 336 7.30 -8.63 -28.78
CA LYS A 336 7.47 -7.68 -27.68
C LYS A 336 6.28 -7.74 -26.71
N LEU A 337 6.47 -7.18 -25.54
CA LEU A 337 5.41 -6.82 -24.60
C LEU A 337 5.41 -5.31 -24.40
N PHE A 338 4.25 -4.76 -24.05
CA PHE A 338 4.15 -3.35 -23.70
C PHE A 338 4.78 -3.10 -22.34
N ASP A 339 5.43 -1.94 -22.20
CA ASP A 339 6.09 -1.59 -20.96
C ASP A 339 5.08 -1.50 -19.79
N PRO A 340 5.45 -1.96 -18.59
CA PRO A 340 4.59 -1.87 -17.42
C PRO A 340 4.39 -0.41 -16.99
N ILE A 341 3.17 -0.10 -16.55
CA ILE A 341 2.84 1.18 -15.91
C ILE A 341 3.09 1.02 -14.40
N TYR A 342 3.94 1.85 -13.81
CA TYR A 342 4.23 1.81 -12.36
C TYR A 342 4.15 3.18 -11.67
N GLU A 343 4.18 4.26 -12.45
CA GLU A 343 4.08 5.63 -11.93
C GLU A 343 2.61 6.04 -11.73
N ILE A 344 2.07 5.76 -10.54
CA ILE A 344 0.77 6.30 -10.12
C ILE A 344 1.04 7.50 -9.21
N GLN A 345 0.89 8.71 -9.75
CA GLN A 345 1.22 9.97 -9.07
C GLN A 345 0.18 10.39 -8.00
N THR A 346 -0.28 9.44 -7.17
CA THR A 346 -1.24 9.69 -6.07
C THR A 346 -0.56 10.00 -4.73
N PHE A 347 0.76 9.80 -4.66
CA PHE A 347 1.53 10.05 -3.45
C PHE A 347 1.46 11.54 -3.07
N ASP A 348 1.18 11.84 -1.82
CA ASP A 348 0.96 13.21 -1.32
C ASP A 348 -0.24 13.96 -1.91
N ALA A 349 -1.17 13.30 -2.61
CA ALA A 349 -2.34 13.96 -3.19
C ALA A 349 -3.23 14.69 -2.14
N ASN A 350 -3.09 14.33 -0.86
CA ASN A 350 -3.81 14.95 0.26
C ASN A 350 -3.01 16.04 1.01
N VAL A 351 -1.76 16.29 0.62
CA VAL A 351 -0.93 17.32 1.25
C VAL A 351 -1.42 18.69 0.81
N SER A 352 -1.76 19.53 1.79
CA SER A 352 -2.27 20.88 1.57
C SER A 352 -1.22 21.92 2.01
N HIS A 353 -1.67 23.08 2.46
CA HIS A 353 -0.79 24.19 2.83
C HIS A 353 0.21 23.82 3.95
N PRO A 354 1.37 24.47 3.98
CA PRO A 354 2.31 24.37 5.09
C PRO A 354 1.64 24.58 6.47
N PRO A 355 2.12 23.92 7.53
CA PRO A 355 1.63 24.17 8.87
C PRO A 355 1.90 25.63 9.29
N ALA A 356 0.88 26.30 9.83
CA ALA A 356 0.99 27.69 10.26
C ALA A 356 1.64 27.81 11.65
N ASP A 357 1.51 26.78 12.46
CA ASP A 357 1.98 26.75 13.84
C ASP A 357 2.51 25.37 14.25
N TRP A 358 3.04 25.34 15.47
CA TRP A 358 3.61 24.17 16.10
C TRP A 358 2.63 23.00 16.29
N HIS A 359 1.38 23.30 16.65
CA HIS A 359 0.37 22.28 16.88
C HIS A 359 0.00 21.60 15.56
N GLN A 360 -0.15 22.39 14.50
CA GLN A 360 -0.37 21.86 13.15
C GLN A 360 0.82 21.03 12.66
N LEU A 361 2.06 21.43 12.96
CA LEU A 361 3.25 20.68 12.57
C LEU A 361 3.22 19.23 13.10
N GLN A 362 2.68 18.98 14.29
CA GLN A 362 2.67 17.64 14.90
C GLN A 362 1.30 16.95 14.85
N SER A 363 0.28 17.63 14.32
CA SER A 363 -1.08 17.13 14.17
C SER A 363 -1.10 15.81 13.38
N ALA A 364 -1.72 14.79 13.97
CA ALA A 364 -1.96 13.51 13.31
C ALA A 364 -2.79 13.69 12.04
N SER A 365 -3.81 14.55 12.09
CA SER A 365 -4.66 14.94 10.96
C SER A 365 -3.81 15.31 9.73
N ARG A 366 -2.84 16.21 9.92
CA ARG A 366 -1.93 16.68 8.87
C ARG A 366 -0.93 15.61 8.44
N LEU A 367 -0.34 14.89 9.41
CA LEU A 367 0.68 13.88 9.12
C LEU A 367 0.13 12.69 8.31
N LEU A 368 -1.16 12.36 8.49
CA LEU A 368 -1.87 11.37 7.68
C LEU A 368 -2.06 11.79 6.21
N SER A 369 -1.85 13.06 5.85
CA SER A 369 -1.85 13.51 4.45
C SER A 369 -0.60 13.11 3.67
N TYR A 370 0.52 12.81 4.35
CA TYR A 370 1.78 12.48 3.68
C TYR A 370 1.86 10.98 3.35
N GLY A 371 2.19 10.68 2.10
CA GLY A 371 2.32 9.34 1.57
C GLY A 371 1.12 8.89 0.75
N SER A 372 0.72 7.63 0.92
CA SER A 372 -0.46 7.07 0.27
C SER A 372 -1.73 7.86 0.64
N PRO A 373 -2.64 8.11 -0.33
CA PRO A 373 -3.87 8.86 -0.07
C PRO A 373 -4.83 8.14 0.88
N PHE A 374 -4.67 6.84 1.05
CA PHE A 374 -5.53 6.01 1.90
C PHE A 374 -5.59 6.52 3.35
N TRP A 375 -4.47 6.96 3.90
CA TRP A 375 -4.35 7.34 5.32
C TRP A 375 -5.30 8.49 5.68
N ARG A 376 -5.25 9.59 4.92
CA ARG A 376 -6.11 10.75 5.09
C ARG A 376 -7.57 10.45 4.79
N VAL A 377 -7.84 9.75 3.69
CA VAL A 377 -9.21 9.42 3.27
C VAL A 377 -9.91 8.55 4.31
N TYR A 378 -9.25 7.51 4.81
CA TYR A 378 -9.80 6.68 5.87
C TYR A 378 -10.07 7.49 7.14
N ALA A 379 -9.13 8.33 7.56
CA ALA A 379 -9.29 9.14 8.77
C ALA A 379 -10.50 10.09 8.69
N ASN A 380 -10.69 10.73 7.53
CA ASN A 380 -11.83 11.61 7.29
C ASN A 380 -13.16 10.85 7.34
N GLU A 381 -13.27 9.70 6.67
CA GLU A 381 -14.49 8.90 6.67
C GLU A 381 -14.75 8.27 8.04
N ALA A 382 -13.72 7.81 8.75
CA ALA A 382 -13.85 7.30 10.11
C ALA A 382 -14.38 8.35 11.08
N LYS A 383 -13.88 9.59 10.98
CA LYS A 383 -14.37 10.72 11.77
C LYS A 383 -15.83 11.04 11.47
N LYS A 384 -16.22 11.04 10.18
CA LYS A 384 -17.63 11.21 9.77
C LYS A 384 -18.54 10.11 10.33
N ASN A 385 -18.04 8.89 10.46
CA ASN A 385 -18.76 7.76 11.06
C ASN A 385 -18.73 7.74 12.60
N GLY A 386 -18.16 8.77 13.25
CA GLY A 386 -18.17 8.91 14.71
C GLY A 386 -17.14 8.03 15.43
N ILE A 387 -16.12 7.51 14.72
CA ILE A 387 -14.98 6.86 15.39
C ILE A 387 -14.19 7.91 16.15
N ALA A 388 -13.87 7.64 17.42
CA ALA A 388 -13.05 8.53 18.24
C ALA A 388 -11.63 8.68 17.65
N ASP A 389 -11.12 9.91 17.62
CA ASP A 389 -9.88 10.25 16.91
C ASP A 389 -8.65 9.44 17.38
N HIS A 390 -8.54 9.13 18.67
CA HIS A 390 -7.46 8.27 19.19
C HIS A 390 -7.52 6.85 18.61
N LYS A 391 -8.72 6.30 18.38
CA LYS A 391 -8.91 4.98 17.76
C LYS A 391 -8.57 4.99 16.28
N ILE A 392 -8.81 6.11 15.59
CA ILE A 392 -8.42 6.31 14.20
C ILE A 392 -6.90 6.21 14.08
N VAL A 393 -6.17 6.98 14.91
CA VAL A 393 -4.69 6.98 14.92
C VAL A 393 -4.14 5.61 15.28
N GLU A 394 -4.69 4.96 16.31
CA GLU A 394 -4.29 3.62 16.74
C GLU A 394 -4.51 2.58 15.63
N GLY A 395 -5.71 2.55 15.05
CA GLY A 395 -6.08 1.62 13.97
C GLY A 395 -5.24 1.80 12.72
N LEU A 396 -4.99 3.04 12.29
CA LEU A 396 -4.16 3.32 11.12
C LEU A 396 -2.68 3.00 11.35
N THR A 397 -2.14 3.30 12.53
CA THR A 397 -0.76 2.93 12.88
C THR A 397 -0.60 1.41 12.91
N GLN A 398 -1.58 0.71 13.48
CA GLN A 398 -1.57 -0.73 13.49
C GLN A 398 -1.67 -1.32 12.07
N TYR A 399 -2.58 -0.80 11.24
CA TYR A 399 -2.73 -1.27 9.87
C TYR A 399 -1.44 -1.02 9.06
N ALA A 400 -0.78 0.12 9.26
CA ALA A 400 0.54 0.40 8.70
C ALA A 400 1.58 -0.65 9.13
N LEU A 401 1.61 -1.05 10.40
CA LEU A 401 2.51 -2.12 10.87
C LEU A 401 2.19 -3.47 10.23
N GLN A 402 0.90 -3.83 10.13
CA GLN A 402 0.46 -5.06 9.48
C GLN A 402 0.86 -5.09 8.00
N LYS A 403 0.83 -3.94 7.34
CA LYS A 403 1.33 -3.79 5.97
C LYS A 403 2.83 -3.99 5.90
N LEU A 404 3.62 -3.36 6.77
CA LEU A 404 5.08 -3.56 6.78
C LEU A 404 5.46 -5.01 7.11
N LEU A 405 4.69 -5.70 7.96
CA LEU A 405 5.00 -7.06 8.39
C LEU A 405 4.31 -8.16 7.58
N ASN A 406 3.37 -7.80 6.70
CA ASN A 406 2.48 -8.74 6.01
C ASN A 406 1.83 -9.75 6.99
N SER A 407 1.21 -9.27 8.07
CA SER A 407 0.64 -10.11 9.12
C SER A 407 -0.86 -9.88 9.34
N ASN A 408 -1.60 -10.97 9.56
CA ASN A 408 -3.05 -10.96 9.81
C ASN A 408 -3.33 -10.93 11.32
N ASP A 409 -3.22 -9.74 11.94
CA ASP A 409 -3.48 -9.44 13.37
C ASP A 409 -2.64 -10.16 14.42
N LYS A 410 -1.86 -11.17 14.04
CA LYS A 410 -0.96 -11.86 14.96
C LYS A 410 0.27 -10.98 15.25
N PRO A 411 0.61 -10.75 16.53
CA PRO A 411 1.88 -10.14 16.89
C PRO A 411 3.02 -10.96 16.27
N VAL A 412 3.97 -10.29 15.63
CA VAL A 412 5.19 -10.92 15.11
C VAL A 412 6.29 -10.71 16.15
N PRO A 413 6.75 -11.76 16.86
CA PRO A 413 7.87 -11.64 17.79
C PRO A 413 9.16 -11.25 17.07
N ALA A 414 10.03 -10.49 17.75
CA ALA A 414 11.32 -10.05 17.21
C ALA A 414 12.15 -11.19 16.60
N ALA A 415 12.26 -12.33 17.31
CA ALA A 415 13.03 -13.49 16.87
C ALA A 415 12.50 -14.14 15.57
N SER A 416 11.25 -13.85 15.19
CA SER A 416 10.60 -14.40 13.99
C SER A 416 10.66 -13.47 12.78
N LEU A 417 11.22 -12.26 12.91
CA LEU A 417 11.33 -11.33 11.79
C LEU A 417 12.15 -11.95 10.66
N THR A 418 11.50 -12.03 9.50
CA THR A 418 12.09 -12.42 8.23
C THR A 418 12.91 -11.28 7.62
N GLY A 419 13.75 -11.59 6.63
CA GLY A 419 14.54 -10.60 5.90
C GLY A 419 13.71 -9.45 5.32
N PRO A 420 12.64 -9.74 4.54
CA PRO A 420 11.74 -8.72 3.99
C PRO A 420 11.05 -7.86 5.05
N GLN A 421 10.59 -8.45 6.16
CA GLN A 421 9.94 -7.71 7.26
C GLN A 421 10.92 -6.76 7.95
N ALA A 422 12.12 -7.24 8.28
CA ALA A 422 13.17 -6.40 8.85
C ALA A 422 13.55 -5.26 7.89
N PHE A 423 13.66 -5.57 6.60
CA PHE A 423 13.95 -4.55 5.59
C PHE A 423 12.80 -3.56 5.43
N ALA A 424 11.54 -3.96 5.56
CA ALA A 424 10.40 -3.04 5.50
C ALA A 424 10.41 -2.04 6.68
N LEU A 425 10.71 -2.51 7.88
CA LEU A 425 10.87 -1.67 9.08
C LEU A 425 12.04 -0.68 8.95
N LEU A 426 13.18 -1.15 8.44
CA LEU A 426 14.35 -0.29 8.20
C LEU A 426 14.14 0.64 6.99
N GLY A 427 13.51 0.17 5.92
CA GLY A 427 13.16 0.91 4.72
C GLY A 427 12.36 2.15 5.06
N SER A 428 11.30 1.97 5.85
CA SER A 428 10.42 3.04 6.31
C SER A 428 11.04 3.99 7.35
N THR A 429 12.22 3.70 7.92
CA THR A 429 12.85 4.53 8.97
C THR A 429 14.20 5.12 8.57
N ILE A 430 15.08 4.35 7.94
CA ILE A 430 16.46 4.75 7.59
C ILE A 430 16.78 4.65 6.09
N GLN A 431 15.84 4.14 5.26
CA GLN A 431 15.98 3.98 3.80
C GLN A 431 17.31 3.37 3.31
N PRO A 432 17.63 2.11 3.65
CA PRO A 432 18.68 1.36 2.97
C PRO A 432 18.42 1.25 1.46
N GLN A 433 19.46 1.45 0.67
CA GLN A 433 19.43 1.25 -0.78
C GLN A 433 19.77 -0.21 -1.11
N LEU A 434 18.95 -0.83 -1.96
CA LEU A 434 19.14 -2.20 -2.44
C LEU A 434 19.72 -2.19 -3.85
N TYR A 435 20.81 -2.91 -4.05
CA TYR A 435 21.42 -3.11 -5.36
C TYR A 435 21.30 -4.58 -5.77
N GLY A 436 20.80 -4.83 -6.98
CA GLY A 436 20.73 -6.19 -7.55
C GLY A 436 19.77 -7.16 -6.83
N ALA A 437 18.89 -6.66 -5.95
CA ALA A 437 17.97 -7.46 -5.15
C ALA A 437 16.55 -7.49 -5.76
N SER A 438 16.43 -7.89 -7.03
CA SER A 438 15.15 -7.84 -7.78
C SER A 438 14.03 -8.64 -7.10
N HIS A 439 14.33 -9.86 -6.64
CA HIS A 439 13.38 -10.70 -5.90
C HIS A 439 12.90 -10.03 -4.62
N LEU A 440 13.82 -9.49 -3.81
CA LEU A 440 13.47 -8.83 -2.57
C LEU A 440 12.62 -7.58 -2.86
N SER A 441 12.98 -6.81 -3.88
CA SER A 441 12.24 -5.60 -4.28
C SER A 441 10.81 -5.93 -4.69
N ALA A 442 10.61 -6.94 -5.53
CA ALA A 442 9.27 -7.42 -5.89
C ALA A 442 8.47 -7.88 -4.66
N GLN A 443 9.11 -8.58 -3.72
CA GLN A 443 8.47 -8.99 -2.46
C GLN A 443 8.08 -7.79 -1.59
N LEU A 444 8.92 -6.75 -1.53
CA LEU A 444 8.67 -5.56 -0.74
C LEU A 444 7.50 -4.74 -1.31
N VAL A 445 7.43 -4.57 -2.63
CA VAL A 445 6.31 -3.87 -3.30
C VAL A 445 4.99 -4.61 -3.07
N SER A 446 5.03 -5.94 -3.20
CA SER A 446 3.83 -6.76 -3.12
C SER A 446 3.23 -6.88 -1.75
N SER A 447 4.09 -7.09 -0.75
CA SER A 447 3.65 -7.59 0.55
C SER A 447 3.99 -6.63 1.69
N HIS A 448 4.90 -5.68 1.47
CA HIS A 448 5.47 -4.88 2.57
C HIS A 448 5.35 -3.35 2.40
N GLY A 449 4.63 -2.87 1.38
CA GLY A 449 4.31 -1.45 1.24
C GLY A 449 5.40 -0.58 0.60
N ALA A 450 6.44 -1.18 0.01
CA ALA A 450 7.41 -0.43 -0.80
C ALA A 450 6.78 0.07 -2.09
N GLN A 451 7.23 1.22 -2.60
CA GLN A 451 6.85 1.72 -3.91
C GLN A 451 7.77 1.16 -4.98
N CYS A 452 7.23 0.88 -6.17
CA CYS A 452 8.04 0.61 -7.35
C CYS A 452 8.49 1.95 -7.93
N THR A 453 9.80 2.22 -7.94
CA THR A 453 10.35 3.50 -8.42
C THR A 453 10.81 3.40 -9.86
N HIS A 454 11.26 2.23 -10.29
CA HIS A 454 11.73 2.02 -11.64
C HIS A 454 11.67 0.54 -12.02
N ILE A 455 11.49 0.28 -13.32
CA ILE A 455 11.61 -1.05 -13.91
C ILE A 455 12.56 -0.92 -15.11
N ASP A 456 13.70 -1.61 -15.04
CA ASP A 456 14.67 -1.70 -16.14
C ASP A 456 14.87 -3.16 -16.54
N GLN A 457 14.58 -3.51 -17.79
CA GLN A 457 14.76 -4.89 -18.31
C GLN A 457 14.18 -5.98 -17.38
N LEU A 458 12.98 -5.75 -16.84
CA LEU A 458 12.27 -6.62 -15.87
C LEU A 458 12.87 -6.68 -14.46
N VAL A 459 13.92 -5.90 -14.18
CA VAL A 459 14.44 -5.66 -12.83
C VAL A 459 13.62 -4.57 -12.17
N LEU A 460 12.84 -4.96 -11.17
CA LEU A 460 12.09 -4.04 -10.33
C LEU A 460 13.01 -3.43 -9.27
N ILE A 461 13.02 -2.10 -9.22
CA ILE A 461 13.62 -1.34 -8.13
C ILE A 461 12.51 -0.84 -7.22
N SER A 462 12.66 -1.08 -5.92
CA SER A 462 11.69 -0.67 -4.91
C SER A 462 12.32 0.19 -3.84
N GLU A 463 11.59 1.20 -3.39
CA GLU A 463 12.01 2.08 -2.29
C GLU A 463 10.87 2.30 -1.30
N TYR A 464 11.21 2.81 -0.12
CA TYR A 464 10.26 3.32 0.85
C TYR A 464 10.32 4.85 0.85
N PRO A 465 9.67 5.53 -0.10
CA PRO A 465 9.57 6.99 -0.04
C PRO A 465 8.92 7.41 1.27
N SER A 466 9.19 8.63 1.71
CA SER A 466 8.81 9.06 3.04
C SER A 466 7.28 8.98 3.24
N GLN A 467 6.87 8.22 4.24
CA GLN A 467 5.47 8.01 4.61
C GLN A 467 5.40 8.02 6.12
N PHE A 468 4.98 9.15 6.69
CA PHE A 468 5.05 9.35 8.14
C PHE A 468 4.31 8.25 8.92
N THR A 469 3.17 7.79 8.40
CA THR A 469 2.37 6.70 9.00
C THR A 469 3.13 5.37 9.05
N LEU A 470 3.83 4.98 7.98
CA LEU A 470 4.62 3.75 7.97
C LEU A 470 5.82 3.88 8.91
N SER A 471 6.53 5.01 8.87
CA SER A 471 7.66 5.30 9.76
C SER A 471 7.24 5.30 11.24
N SER A 472 6.09 5.89 11.56
CA SER A 472 5.50 5.92 12.90
C SER A 472 5.25 4.49 13.42
N ALA A 473 4.61 3.65 12.60
CA ALA A 473 4.36 2.25 12.94
C ALA A 473 5.66 1.44 13.12
N ALA A 474 6.64 1.61 12.23
CA ALA A 474 7.93 0.95 12.30
C ALA A 474 8.70 1.36 13.58
N ASN A 475 8.75 2.66 13.89
CA ASN A 475 9.38 3.16 15.11
C ASN A 475 8.68 2.61 16.36
N GLN A 476 7.35 2.56 16.38
CA GLN A 476 6.62 2.00 17.50
C GLN A 476 6.98 0.53 17.74
N TYR A 477 7.11 -0.26 16.68
CA TYR A 477 7.53 -1.66 16.78
C TYR A 477 8.99 -1.78 17.26
N LEU A 478 9.93 -1.11 16.59
CA LEU A 478 11.37 -1.17 16.86
C LEU A 478 11.73 -0.64 18.25
N ALA A 479 11.04 0.40 18.72
CA ALA A 479 11.26 0.95 20.05
C ALA A 479 10.66 0.09 21.17
N SER A 480 9.68 -0.76 20.85
CA SER A 480 8.92 -1.53 21.84
C SER A 480 9.63 -2.78 22.38
N ASP A 481 10.61 -3.30 21.64
CA ASP A 481 11.41 -4.50 21.96
C ASP A 481 12.80 -4.36 21.31
N GLU A 482 13.86 -4.27 22.12
CA GLU A 482 15.23 -4.13 21.62
C GLU A 482 15.67 -5.32 20.76
N ALA A 483 15.13 -6.51 21.01
CA ALA A 483 15.42 -7.68 20.20
C ALA A 483 14.99 -7.48 18.74
N ALA A 484 13.96 -6.66 18.46
CA ALA A 484 13.50 -6.37 17.12
C ALA A 484 14.55 -5.56 16.33
N LEU A 485 15.11 -4.51 16.95
CA LEU A 485 16.16 -3.70 16.34
C LEU A 485 17.44 -4.52 16.12
N ILE A 486 17.85 -5.31 17.12
CA ILE A 486 19.01 -6.22 16.99
C ILE A 486 18.81 -7.16 15.81
N ARG A 487 17.63 -7.79 15.71
CA ARG A 487 17.31 -8.68 14.59
C ARG A 487 17.34 -7.96 13.24
N CYS A 488 16.86 -6.72 13.18
CA CYS A 488 16.93 -5.93 11.94
C CYS A 488 18.39 -5.64 11.54
N ILE A 489 19.27 -5.34 12.50
CA ILE A 489 20.70 -5.13 12.25
C ILE A 489 21.38 -6.43 11.78
N GLU A 490 21.03 -7.58 12.35
CA GLU A 490 21.53 -8.89 11.90
C GLU A 490 21.16 -9.15 10.43
N VAL A 491 19.90 -8.89 10.05
CA VAL A 491 19.43 -9.02 8.67
C VAL A 491 20.19 -8.07 7.74
N LEU A 492 20.34 -6.80 8.13
CA LEU A 492 21.08 -5.82 7.34
C LEU A 492 22.55 -6.23 7.14
N THR A 493 23.17 -6.79 8.19
CA THR A 493 24.53 -7.32 8.15
C THR A 493 24.64 -8.51 7.18
N LEU A 494 23.65 -9.40 7.17
CA LEU A 494 23.60 -10.53 6.23
C LEU A 494 23.46 -10.04 4.78
N MET A 495 22.59 -9.08 4.51
CA MET A 495 22.40 -8.50 3.17
C MET A 495 23.67 -7.79 2.68
N ASN A 496 24.37 -7.06 3.55
CA ASN A 496 25.66 -6.47 3.24
C ASN A 496 26.72 -7.54 2.89
N ARG A 497 26.78 -8.65 3.63
CA ARG A 497 27.67 -9.79 3.30
C ARG A 497 27.35 -10.42 1.94
N GLN A 498 26.09 -10.38 1.53
CA GLN A 498 25.62 -10.81 0.20
C GLN A 498 25.84 -9.76 -0.90
N ARG A 499 26.44 -8.60 -0.58
CA ARG A 499 26.68 -7.46 -1.49
C ARG A 499 25.39 -6.88 -2.10
N LEU A 500 24.27 -7.00 -1.40
CA LEU A 500 23.01 -6.36 -1.79
C LEU A 500 22.92 -4.89 -1.34
N ILE A 501 23.90 -4.45 -0.54
CA ILE A 501 24.05 -3.08 -0.06
C ILE A 501 25.45 -2.61 -0.48
N GLY A 502 25.56 -1.35 -0.91
CA GLY A 502 26.85 -0.75 -1.27
C GLY A 502 27.79 -0.70 -0.07
N SER A 503 29.06 -1.06 -0.25
CA SER A 503 30.04 -1.04 0.84
C SER A 503 30.33 0.37 1.37
N SER A 504 30.15 1.41 0.55
CA SER A 504 30.18 2.82 0.94
C SER A 504 29.07 3.19 1.93
N ASP A 505 27.94 2.50 1.89
CA ASP A 505 26.70 2.94 2.51
C ASP A 505 26.59 2.42 3.96
N VAL A 506 27.44 1.48 4.37
CA VAL A 506 27.35 0.82 5.68
C VAL A 506 27.55 1.81 6.83
N SER A 507 28.56 2.68 6.73
CA SER A 507 28.84 3.67 7.77
C SER A 507 27.68 4.67 7.94
N GLU A 508 27.08 5.07 6.82
CA GLU A 508 25.93 5.96 6.77
C GLU A 508 24.70 5.29 7.38
N LEU A 509 24.42 4.03 7.05
CA LEU A 509 23.30 3.29 7.64
C LEU A 509 23.46 3.12 9.16
N VAL A 510 24.68 2.84 9.64
CA VAL A 510 24.96 2.75 11.08
C VAL A 510 24.65 4.07 11.77
N SER A 511 25.09 5.21 11.20
CA SER A 511 24.79 6.52 11.78
C SER A 511 23.29 6.83 11.81
N ARG A 512 22.53 6.50 10.74
CA ARG A 512 21.06 6.67 10.71
C ARG A 512 20.38 5.81 11.79
N ILE A 513 20.82 4.57 12.00
CA ILE A 513 20.29 3.69 13.05
C ILE A 513 20.50 4.30 14.43
N ILE A 514 21.71 4.82 14.71
CA ILE A 514 22.04 5.46 15.98
C ILE A 514 21.15 6.69 16.20
N LEU A 515 21.02 7.56 15.21
CA LEU A 515 20.22 8.77 15.29
C LEU A 515 18.73 8.46 15.51
N VAL A 516 18.16 7.53 14.72
CA VAL A 516 16.77 7.08 14.90
C VAL A 516 16.58 6.49 16.29
N ARG A 517 17.50 5.66 16.78
CA ARG A 517 17.40 5.07 18.13
C ARG A 517 17.46 6.13 19.22
N ALA A 518 18.34 7.12 19.10
CA ALA A 518 18.39 8.25 20.02
C ALA A 518 17.05 8.99 20.04
N MET A 519 16.48 9.31 18.86
CA MET A 519 15.19 9.96 18.76
C MET A 519 14.06 9.14 19.38
N GLN A 520 14.03 7.82 19.15
CA GLN A 520 13.06 6.91 19.77
C GLN A 520 13.12 6.95 21.30
N ILE A 521 14.32 6.88 21.87
CA ILE A 521 14.51 6.92 23.34
C ILE A 521 14.08 8.28 23.88
N THR A 522 14.46 9.39 23.23
CA THR A 522 14.07 10.73 23.66
C THR A 522 12.55 10.92 23.60
N MET A 523 11.90 10.49 22.52
CA MET A 523 10.45 10.56 22.36
C MET A 523 9.74 9.72 23.44
N ALA A 524 10.20 8.50 23.71
CA ALA A 524 9.61 7.64 24.73
C ALA A 524 9.69 8.26 26.14
N ASN A 525 10.78 8.95 26.46
CA ASN A 525 10.98 9.60 27.76
C ASN A 525 10.23 10.92 27.91
N THR A 526 9.79 11.53 26.80
CA THR A 526 9.12 12.85 26.78
C THR A 526 7.65 12.73 26.39
N GLN A 527 7.16 11.52 26.15
CA GLN A 527 5.79 11.27 25.74
C GLN A 527 4.83 11.72 26.85
N SER A 528 3.99 12.71 26.54
CA SER A 528 2.91 13.13 27.43
C SER A 528 1.78 12.11 27.38
N ALA A 529 1.03 11.98 28.48
CA ALA A 529 -0.17 11.15 28.48
C ALA A 529 -1.12 11.65 27.38
N ALA A 530 -1.57 10.74 26.51
CA ALA A 530 -2.53 11.10 25.47
C ALA A 530 -3.84 11.54 26.15
N ASP A 531 -4.32 12.73 25.80
CA ASP A 531 -5.66 13.18 26.19
C ASP A 531 -6.68 12.37 25.38
N PRO A 532 -7.48 11.49 26.01
CA PRO A 532 -8.44 10.64 25.30
C PRO A 532 -9.54 11.43 24.59
N GLU A 533 -9.75 12.70 24.99
CA GLU A 533 -10.74 13.63 24.44
C GLU A 533 -10.13 14.61 23.42
N ALA A 534 -8.82 14.52 23.15
CA ALA A 534 -8.19 15.37 22.15
C ALA A 534 -8.71 15.06 20.74
N ASP A 535 -9.07 16.14 20.05
CA ASP A 535 -9.36 16.14 18.61
C ASP A 535 -8.12 15.71 17.80
N LEU A 536 -8.34 15.14 16.61
CA LEU A 536 -7.30 14.69 15.67
C LEU A 536 -6.26 15.76 15.34
N GLU A 537 -6.64 17.03 15.42
CA GLU A 537 -5.73 18.18 15.23
C GLU A 537 -4.76 18.41 16.39
N LYS A 538 -5.09 17.90 17.58
CA LYS A 538 -4.28 17.99 18.81
C LYS A 538 -3.58 16.68 19.14
N LEU A 539 -4.03 15.56 18.56
CA LEU A 539 -3.38 14.26 18.69
C LEU A 539 -2.09 14.20 17.87
N THR A 540 -1.12 13.44 18.38
CA THR A 540 0.13 13.13 17.69
C THR A 540 0.16 11.66 17.30
N MET A 541 0.71 11.35 16.13
CA MET A 541 1.01 9.96 15.75
C MET A 541 2.04 9.35 16.73
N PRO A 542 2.06 8.02 16.94
CA PRO A 542 3.12 7.37 17.72
C PRO A 542 4.51 7.72 17.17
N PHE A 543 5.45 8.11 18.03
CA PHE A 543 6.76 8.62 17.59
C PHE A 543 6.63 9.75 16.56
N GLY A 544 5.64 10.62 16.77
CA GLY A 544 5.28 11.71 15.87
C GLY A 544 5.14 13.06 16.57
N HIS A 545 5.78 13.23 17.72
CA HIS A 545 5.90 14.50 18.42
C HIS A 545 7.35 14.98 18.40
N SER A 546 7.55 16.29 18.45
CA SER A 546 8.89 16.87 18.55
C SER A 546 9.50 16.65 19.94
N VAL A 547 10.82 16.81 20.04
CA VAL A 547 11.51 16.83 21.33
C VAL A 547 12.45 18.03 21.41
N ARG A 548 12.74 18.49 22.62
CA ARG A 548 13.76 19.52 22.85
C ARG A 548 15.11 19.04 22.33
N LEU A 549 15.83 19.90 21.63
CA LEU A 549 17.15 19.61 21.09
C LEU A 549 18.11 19.12 22.18
N VAL A 550 18.11 19.79 23.34
CA VAL A 550 18.95 19.39 24.49
C VAL A 550 18.68 17.94 24.91
N ASN A 551 17.43 17.51 25.00
CA ASN A 551 17.07 16.15 25.41
C ASN A 551 17.55 15.11 24.38
N PHE A 552 17.41 15.44 23.09
CA PHE A 552 17.88 14.59 22.00
C PHE A 552 19.41 14.45 22.03
N LEU A 553 20.14 15.55 22.13
CA LEU A 553 21.62 15.54 22.19
C LEU A 553 22.14 14.82 23.44
N GLN A 554 21.49 14.99 24.60
CA GLN A 554 21.81 14.25 25.82
C GLN A 554 21.63 12.75 25.62
N THR A 555 20.54 12.35 24.96
CA THR A 555 20.26 10.93 24.65
C THR A 555 21.29 10.37 23.67
N LEU A 556 21.65 11.13 22.63
CA LEU A 556 22.58 10.71 21.58
C LEU A 556 24.02 10.57 22.08
N THR A 557 24.48 11.51 22.92
CA THR A 557 25.90 11.63 23.30
C THR A 557 26.21 11.15 24.71
N GLY A 558 25.21 11.13 25.59
CA GLY A 558 25.40 10.96 27.03
C GLY A 558 26.04 12.18 27.73
N TRP A 559 26.21 13.30 27.03
CA TRP A 559 26.82 14.52 27.58
C TRP A 559 25.80 15.46 28.21
N ASN A 560 26.23 16.32 29.13
CA ASN A 560 25.37 17.36 29.68
C ASN A 560 25.32 18.59 28.77
N LYS A 561 24.30 19.44 28.94
CA LYS A 561 24.09 20.68 28.15
C LYS A 561 25.37 21.53 28.01
N LYS A 562 26.11 21.69 29.11
CA LYS A 562 27.34 22.50 29.18
C LYS A 562 28.54 21.90 28.41
N ASP A 563 28.50 20.61 28.10
CA ASP A 563 29.59 19.87 27.49
C ASP A 563 29.40 19.74 25.97
N PHE A 564 28.29 20.25 25.42
CA PHE A 564 28.00 20.22 24.00
C PHE A 564 28.94 21.14 23.20
N LYS A 565 29.54 20.58 22.15
CA LYS A 565 30.39 21.32 21.21
C LYS A 565 29.58 21.66 19.97
N LEU A 566 29.02 22.87 19.93
CA LEU A 566 28.16 23.34 18.83
C LEU A 566 28.94 24.00 17.67
N GLY A 567 30.26 23.79 17.60
CA GLY A 567 31.09 24.35 16.54
C GLY A 567 31.31 25.86 16.68
N SER A 568 31.15 26.60 15.59
CA SER A 568 31.45 28.03 15.47
C SER A 568 30.28 28.95 15.79
N ILE A 569 29.21 28.45 16.41
CA ILE A 569 28.06 29.26 16.85
C ILE A 569 28.48 30.18 18.00
N ASP A 570 27.99 31.41 18.02
CA ASP A 570 28.22 32.34 19.14
C ASP A 570 27.40 31.93 20.38
N GLU A 571 27.80 32.48 21.54
CA GLU A 571 27.26 32.06 22.84
C GLU A 571 25.77 32.38 23.00
N GLU A 572 25.31 33.53 22.48
CA GLU A 572 23.89 33.94 22.54
C GLU A 572 23.02 32.99 21.72
N ASN A 573 23.40 32.76 20.45
CA ASN A 573 22.68 31.83 19.58
C ASN A 573 22.76 30.38 20.07
N ALA A 574 23.87 29.96 20.69
CA ALA A 574 23.99 28.64 21.33
C ALA A 574 23.03 28.48 22.51
N GLU A 575 22.87 29.53 23.33
CA GLU A 575 21.94 29.52 24.45
C GLU A 575 20.49 29.44 23.98
N ILE A 576 20.10 30.24 22.99
CA ILE A 576 18.78 30.19 22.35
C ILE A 576 18.54 28.80 21.77
N LEU A 577 19.47 28.28 20.97
CA LEU A 577 19.35 26.98 20.32
C LEU A 577 19.14 25.83 21.32
N LEU A 578 19.85 25.83 22.45
CA LEU A 578 19.73 24.78 23.46
C LEU A 578 18.55 24.98 24.43
N SER A 579 18.02 26.20 24.55
CA SER A 579 16.88 26.51 25.42
C SER A 579 15.54 26.36 24.68
N GLU A 580 15.47 26.81 23.44
CA GLU A 580 14.23 26.91 22.67
C GLU A 580 14.19 25.94 21.48
N GLY A 581 15.34 25.40 21.05
CA GLY A 581 15.39 24.51 19.89
C GLY A 581 14.65 23.19 20.09
N HIS A 582 13.87 22.81 19.07
CA HIS A 582 13.22 21.52 18.98
C HIS A 582 13.56 20.79 17.68
N VAL A 583 13.63 19.47 17.76
CA VAL A 583 13.78 18.58 16.60
C VAL A 583 12.49 17.81 16.37
N PHE A 584 12.06 17.72 15.10
CA PHE A 584 10.85 17.01 14.69
C PHE A 584 11.11 16.19 13.43
N TRP A 585 11.28 14.89 13.61
CA TRP A 585 11.36 13.90 12.54
C TRP A 585 11.21 12.49 13.10
N ASN A 586 10.80 11.53 12.27
CA ASN A 586 10.76 10.10 12.67
C ASN A 586 11.40 9.14 11.67
N HIS A 587 11.92 9.64 10.55
CA HIS A 587 12.62 8.83 9.55
C HIS A 587 13.61 9.67 8.75
N PHE A 588 14.52 8.99 8.06
CA PHE A 588 15.42 9.57 7.07
C PHE A 588 14.85 9.43 5.66
N ILE A 589 15.16 10.42 4.83
CA ILE A 589 15.11 10.33 3.37
C ILE A 589 16.50 10.45 2.76
N SER A 590 16.73 9.78 1.63
CA SER A 590 17.95 9.95 0.83
C SER A 590 17.67 10.88 -0.35
N ILE A 591 18.53 11.88 -0.56
CA ILE A 591 18.46 12.80 -1.71
C ILE A 591 19.74 12.77 -2.51
N ASN A 592 19.64 12.97 -3.83
CA ASN A 592 20.77 12.97 -4.77
C ASN A 592 21.34 14.38 -5.02
N HIS A 593 20.91 15.38 -4.25
CA HIS A 593 21.33 16.77 -4.36
C HIS A 593 21.66 17.36 -2.98
N THR A 594 22.12 18.61 -2.98
CA THR A 594 22.31 19.40 -1.75
C THR A 594 21.03 20.19 -1.50
N PRO A 595 20.37 20.05 -0.34
CA PRO A 595 19.06 20.65 -0.13
C PRO A 595 19.17 22.16 0.03
N THR A 596 18.25 22.88 -0.60
CA THR A 596 18.00 24.31 -0.43
C THR A 596 17.31 24.58 0.91
N SER A 597 17.31 25.84 1.38
CA SER A 597 16.58 26.22 2.59
C SER A 597 15.08 25.93 2.50
N ALA A 598 14.49 26.06 1.31
CA ALA A 598 13.08 25.71 1.07
C ALA A 598 12.84 24.21 1.21
N GLU A 599 13.73 23.37 0.68
CA GLU A 599 13.65 21.91 0.84
C GLU A 599 13.85 21.47 2.29
N LEU A 600 14.75 22.11 3.04
CA LEU A 600 14.90 21.84 4.48
C LEU A 600 13.63 22.16 5.28
N LEU A 601 12.96 23.26 4.93
CA LEU A 601 11.68 23.62 5.53
C LEU A 601 10.58 22.63 5.15
N SER A 602 10.51 22.19 3.88
CA SER A 602 9.59 21.12 3.47
C SER A 602 9.86 19.79 4.19
N ASN A 603 11.13 19.47 4.46
CA ASN A 603 11.51 18.30 5.26
C ASN A 603 11.07 18.43 6.72
N LEU A 604 11.16 19.63 7.31
CA LEU A 604 10.60 19.89 8.63
C LEU A 604 9.09 19.65 8.63
N TYR A 605 8.36 20.19 7.65
CA TYR A 605 6.93 19.97 7.53
C TYR A 605 6.62 18.49 7.39
N ARG A 606 7.39 17.74 6.60
CA ARG A 606 7.18 16.30 6.42
C ARG A 606 7.59 15.48 7.65
N GLY A 607 8.39 16.03 8.56
CA GLY A 607 8.96 15.31 9.69
C GLY A 607 10.04 14.31 9.27
N SER A 608 10.88 14.70 8.31
CA SER A 608 11.98 13.90 7.77
C SER A 608 13.35 14.51 8.09
N ALA A 609 14.28 13.65 8.51
CA ALA A 609 15.71 13.91 8.42
C ALA A 609 16.21 13.56 7.02
N VAL A 610 17.35 14.11 6.62
CA VAL A 610 17.89 14.01 5.27
C VAL A 610 19.27 13.39 5.30
N HIS A 611 19.50 12.43 4.43
CA HIS A 611 20.82 12.01 4.02
C HIS A 611 21.10 12.56 2.61
N CYS A 612 22.19 13.29 2.49
CA CYS A 612 22.54 14.03 1.28
C CYS A 612 23.25 13.14 0.25
N LYS A 613 23.50 13.71 -0.93
CA LYS A 613 24.20 13.01 -2.00
C LYS A 613 25.58 12.49 -1.55
N PRO A 614 26.05 11.35 -2.10
CA PRO A 614 27.37 10.83 -1.80
C PRO A 614 28.49 11.85 -2.08
N LYS A 615 29.52 11.84 -1.23
CA LYS A 615 30.72 12.70 -1.35
C LYS A 615 30.41 14.21 -1.32
N GLN A 616 29.32 14.61 -0.68
CA GLN A 616 29.03 16.01 -0.45
C GLN A 616 30.10 16.64 0.46
N PRO A 617 30.61 17.84 0.15
CA PRO A 617 31.52 18.52 1.05
C PRO A 617 30.85 18.91 2.38
N GLY A 618 31.47 18.54 3.50
CA GLY A 618 31.16 19.07 4.84
C GLY A 618 30.19 18.23 5.67
N PHE A 619 29.10 17.73 5.11
CA PHE A 619 28.09 16.98 5.86
C PHE A 619 27.38 15.91 5.02
N ASP A 620 27.09 14.78 5.65
CA ASP A 620 26.36 13.64 5.05
C ASP A 620 24.88 13.61 5.43
N GLN A 621 24.53 14.17 6.59
CA GLN A 621 23.19 14.11 7.18
C GLN A 621 22.79 15.45 7.75
N LEU A 622 21.50 15.76 7.62
CA LEU A 622 20.88 16.97 8.15
C LEU A 622 19.53 16.62 8.79
N PHE A 623 19.17 17.33 9.85
CA PHE A 623 17.80 17.36 10.34
C PHE A 623 17.46 18.81 10.74
N PRO A 624 16.25 19.26 10.44
CA PRO A 624 15.85 20.62 10.76
C PRO A 624 15.65 20.80 12.26
N ILE A 625 16.02 21.97 12.76
CA ILE A 625 15.74 22.44 14.12
C ILE A 625 14.76 23.59 14.00
N TYR A 626 13.64 23.48 14.71
CA TYR A 626 12.67 24.55 14.85
C TYR A 626 13.08 25.42 16.05
N LEU A 627 13.09 26.73 15.84
CA LEU A 627 13.34 27.76 16.85
C LEU A 627 12.09 28.61 17.02
#